data_AF-A0A4Q6E8E7-F1
#
_entry.id   AF-A0A4Q6E8E7-F1
#
_cell.length_a   1.000
_cell.length_b   1.000
_cell.length_c   1.000
_cell.angle_alpha   90.00
_cell.angle_beta   90.00
_cell.angle_gamma   90.00
#
_symmetry.space_group_name_H-M   'P 1'
#
loop_
_entity.id
_entity.type
_entity.pdbx_description
1 polymer ?
#
loop_
_entity_poly.entity_id
_entity_poly.type
_entity_poly.pdbx_seq_one_letter_code
_entity_poly.pdbx_strand_id
1 'polypeptide(L)'
;MKANFVALLAGLFFALGLGLSGMTNPWKVYAFLDVGGTWDPSLAFVMVGAILVYGLGFPLVKNRPHPVLDEKFHVPESKTLTPALFAGATLFGLGWALA
;
A
#
# COMPACT_ATOMS: atom_id res chain seq x y z
N MET A 1 -9.33 -10.98 20.75
CA MET A 1 -7.99 -11.64 20.82
C MET A 1 -7.55 -12.25 19.48
N LYS A 2 -8.36 -13.11 18.83
CA LYS A 2 -7.99 -13.72 17.54
C LYS A 2 -7.69 -12.69 16.44
N ALA A 3 -8.54 -11.65 16.31
CA ALA A 3 -8.32 -10.56 15.34
C ALA A 3 -7.00 -9.82 15.56
N ASN A 4 -6.68 -9.44 16.81
CA ASN A 4 -5.43 -8.75 17.13
C ASN A 4 -4.19 -9.59 16.83
N PHE A 5 -4.25 -10.90 17.08
CA PHE A 5 -3.15 -11.81 16.75
C PHE A 5 -2.95 -11.91 15.23
N VAL A 6 -4.02 -12.04 14.45
CA VAL A 6 -3.93 -12.04 12.98
C VAL A 6 -3.45 -10.69 12.45
N ALA A 7 -3.86 -9.58 13.05
CA ALA A 7 -3.38 -8.24 12.69
C ALA A 7 -1.87 -8.10 12.95
N LEU A 8 -1.36 -8.65 14.07
CA LEU A 8 0.07 -8.69 14.36
C LEU A 8 0.83 -9.48 13.29
N LEU A 9 0.35 -10.68 12.95
CA LEU A 9 0.97 -11.49 11.91
C LEU A 9 0.95 -10.78 10.55
N ALA A 10 -0.18 -10.18 10.16
CA ALA A 10 -0.29 -9.41 8.93
C ALA A 10 0.68 -8.22 8.91
N GLY A 11 0.80 -7.50 10.03
CA GLY A 11 1.77 -6.41 10.20
C GLY A 11 3.22 -6.90 10.09
N LEU A 12 3.54 -8.06 10.66
CA LEU A 12 4.87 -8.67 10.53
C LEU A 12 5.18 -9.07 9.09
N PHE A 13 4.24 -9.74 8.41
CA PHE A 13 4.38 -10.08 6.98
C PHE A 13 4.58 -8.83 6.12
N PHE A 14 3.81 -7.77 6.39
CA PHE A 14 3.95 -6.49 5.70
C PHE A 14 5.32 -5.85 5.95
N ALA A 15 5.77 -5.77 7.21
CA ALA A 15 7.07 -5.21 7.56
C ALA A 15 8.24 -5.98 6.95
N LEU A 16 8.18 -7.32 6.97
CA LEU A 16 9.16 -8.17 6.30
C LEU A 16 9.17 -7.93 4.79
N GLY A 17 7.99 -7.84 4.16
CA GLY A 17 7.86 -7.51 2.75
C GLY A 17 8.50 -6.17 2.39
N LEU A 18 8.21 -5.11 3.18
CA LEU A 18 8.79 -3.78 3.00
C LEU A 18 10.33 -3.78 3.10
N GLY A 19 10.87 -4.49 4.10
CA GLY A 19 12.31 -4.62 4.28
C GLY A 19 12.98 -5.38 3.14
N LEU A 20 12.41 -6.53 2.74
CA LEU A 20 12.93 -7.35 1.65
C LEU A 20 12.86 -6.65 0.29
N SER A 21 11.81 -5.87 0.04
CA SER A 21 11.65 -5.11 -1.20
C SER A 21 12.51 -3.83 -1.23
N GLY A 22 13.13 -3.45 -0.11
CA GLY A 22 13.88 -2.20 0.02
C GLY A 22 13.02 -0.94 -0.05
N MET A 23 11.70 -1.05 0.16
CA MET A 23 10.78 0.11 0.10
C MET A 23 10.95 1.05 1.30
N THR A 24 11.68 0.61 2.33
CA THR A 24 12.09 1.47 3.45
C THR A 24 13.17 2.48 3.06
N ASN A 25 13.80 2.34 1.88
CA ASN A 25 14.81 3.27 1.39
C ASN A 25 14.19 4.28 0.41
N PRO A 26 14.12 5.59 0.74
CA PRO A 26 13.56 6.62 -0.14
C PRO A 26 14.23 6.69 -1.51
N TRP A 27 15.52 6.35 -1.60
CA TRP A 27 16.26 6.29 -2.86
C TRP A 27 15.61 5.36 -3.88
N LYS A 28 14.92 4.30 -3.43
CA LYS A 28 14.26 3.36 -4.32
C LYS A 28 13.13 4.01 -5.13
N VAL A 29 12.38 4.89 -4.48
CA VAL A 29 11.28 5.64 -5.10
C VAL A 29 11.85 6.77 -5.95
N TYR A 30 12.84 7.49 -5.45
CA TYR A 30 13.50 8.55 -6.20
C TYR A 30 14.08 8.05 -7.53
N ALA A 31 14.88 6.98 -7.49
CA ALA A 31 15.50 6.39 -8.69
C ALA A 31 14.46 5.82 -9.67
N PHE A 32 13.29 5.37 -9.18
CA PHE A 32 12.19 4.96 -10.04
C PHE A 32 11.51 6.14 -10.76
N LEU A 33 11.47 7.32 -10.14
CA LEU A 33 10.90 8.53 -10.74
C LEU A 33 11.90 9.27 -11.65
N ASP A 34 13.21 9.02 -11.48
CA ASP A 34 14.28 9.65 -12.26
C ASP A 34 14.46 9.00 -13.66
N VAL A 35 13.42 9.06 -14.50
CA VAL A 35 13.42 8.47 -15.85
C VAL A 35 14.49 9.10 -16.77
N GLY A 36 14.88 10.34 -16.50
CA GLY A 36 15.88 11.08 -17.29
C GLY A 36 17.33 10.94 -16.83
N GLY A 37 17.57 10.29 -15.68
CA GLY A 37 18.88 10.15 -15.06
C GLY A 37 19.24 8.69 -14.80
N THR A 38 19.50 8.36 -13.55
CA THR A 38 19.89 6.99 -13.14
C THR A 38 18.66 6.15 -12.82
N TRP A 39 17.83 5.92 -13.84
CA TRP A 39 16.55 5.26 -13.65
C TRP A 39 16.68 3.81 -13.16
N ASP A 40 16.03 3.49 -12.04
CA ASP A 40 15.93 2.12 -11.50
C ASP A 40 14.47 1.61 -11.60
N PRO A 41 14.14 0.74 -12.58
CA PRO A 41 12.78 0.25 -12.77
C PRO A 41 12.39 -0.85 -11.78
N SER A 42 13.26 -1.28 -10.88
CA SER A 42 12.98 -2.44 -10.02
C SER A 42 11.80 -2.24 -9.06
N LEU A 43 11.46 -0.99 -8.71
CA LEU A 43 10.23 -0.69 -7.96
C LEU A 43 8.97 -1.12 -8.71
N ALA A 44 8.98 -1.07 -10.05
CA ALA A 44 7.84 -1.50 -10.87
C ALA A 44 7.50 -2.99 -10.64
N PHE A 45 8.49 -3.86 -10.45
CA PHE A 45 8.24 -5.28 -10.20
C PHE A 45 7.46 -5.48 -8.90
N VAL A 46 7.79 -4.70 -7.87
CA VAL A 46 7.09 -4.78 -6.58
C VAL A 46 5.68 -4.19 -6.70
N MET A 47 5.53 -3.05 -7.39
CA MET A 47 4.23 -2.45 -7.65
C MET A 47 3.31 -3.38 -8.45
N VAL A 48 3.80 -3.92 -9.57
CA VAL A 48 3.03 -4.85 -10.43
C VAL A 48 2.66 -6.10 -9.64
N GLY A 49 3.59 -6.67 -8.87
CA GLY A 49 3.29 -7.81 -8.00
C GLY A 49 2.17 -7.49 -6.99
N ALA A 50 2.27 -6.36 -6.30
CA ALA A 50 1.24 -5.92 -5.35
C ALA A 50 -0.12 -5.68 -6.03
N ILE A 51 -0.13 -5.01 -7.17
CA ILE A 51 -1.34 -4.75 -7.97
C ILE A 51 -1.98 -6.05 -8.42
N LEU A 52 -1.21 -7.02 -8.92
CA LEU A 52 -1.73 -8.31 -9.36
C LEU A 52 -2.29 -9.13 -8.20
N VAL A 53 -1.55 -9.22 -7.10
CA VAL A 53 -2.00 -9.95 -5.90
C VAL A 53 -3.30 -9.35 -5.35
N TYR A 54 -3.37 -8.02 -5.22
CA TYR A 54 -4.59 -7.36 -4.75
C TYR A 54 -5.72 -7.45 -5.78
N GLY A 55 -5.45 -7.16 -7.05
CA GLY A 55 -6.43 -7.14 -8.12
C GLY A 55 -7.10 -8.50 -8.35
N LEU A 56 -6.35 -9.59 -8.21
CA LEU A 56 -6.88 -10.96 -8.29
C LEU A 56 -7.47 -11.43 -6.96
N GLY A 57 -6.85 -11.09 -5.83
CA GLY A 57 -7.26 -11.57 -4.51
C GLY A 57 -8.47 -10.86 -3.93
N PHE A 58 -8.58 -9.54 -4.09
CA PHE A 58 -9.65 -8.74 -3.50
C PHE A 58 -11.04 -9.13 -3.99
N PRO A 59 -11.30 -9.34 -5.30
CA PRO A 59 -12.60 -9.84 -5.76
C PRO A 59 -12.99 -11.17 -5.14
N LEU A 60 -12.05 -12.10 -4.99
CA LEU A 60 -12.29 -13.41 -4.36
C LEU A 60 -12.71 -13.28 -2.89
N VAL A 61 -12.12 -12.33 -2.17
CA VAL A 61 -12.46 -12.06 -0.77
C VAL A 61 -13.77 -11.29 -0.65
N LYS A 62 -13.96 -10.24 -1.46
CA LYS A 62 -15.14 -9.37 -1.44
C LYS A 62 -16.43 -10.10 -1.82
N ASN A 63 -16.34 -11.17 -2.62
CA ASN A 63 -17.49 -11.99 -2.99
C ASN A 63 -17.99 -12.89 -1.84
N ARG A 64 -17.31 -12.93 -0.69
CA ARG A 64 -17.79 -13.64 0.51
C ARG A 64 -18.89 -12.82 1.19
N PRO A 65 -19.81 -13.46 1.93
CA PRO A 65 -20.87 -12.75 2.65
C PRO A 65 -20.32 -11.81 3.73
N HIS A 66 -19.25 -12.20 4.43
CA HIS A 66 -18.57 -11.41 5.44
C HIS A 66 -17.09 -11.82 5.53
N PRO A 67 -16.21 -10.96 6.09
CA PRO A 67 -14.83 -11.34 6.40
C PRO A 67 -14.77 -12.44 7.48
N VAL A 68 -13.64 -13.14 7.57
CA VAL A 68 -13.48 -14.29 8.48
C VAL A 68 -13.43 -13.87 9.95
N LEU A 69 -13.02 -12.63 10.24
CA LEU A 69 -12.73 -12.13 11.59
C LEU A 69 -13.61 -10.94 12.00
N ASP A 70 -14.63 -10.62 11.22
CA ASP A 70 -15.54 -9.49 11.44
C ASP A 70 -16.91 -9.81 10.80
N GLU A 71 -17.95 -9.06 11.13
CA GLU A 71 -19.33 -9.31 10.68
C GLU A 71 -19.62 -8.71 9.31
N LYS A 72 -18.85 -7.70 8.89
CA LYS A 72 -19.03 -7.00 7.61
C LYS A 72 -17.73 -6.46 7.06
N PHE A 73 -17.70 -6.22 5.76
CA PHE A 73 -16.60 -5.51 5.12
C PHE A 73 -16.72 -3.99 5.37
N HIS A 74 -15.62 -3.37 5.76
CA HIS A 74 -15.51 -1.93 5.99
C HIS A 74 -14.84 -1.23 4.80
N VAL A 75 -15.48 -1.28 3.62
CA VAL A 75 -14.96 -0.64 2.40
C VAL A 75 -15.48 0.80 2.33
N PRO A 76 -14.62 1.82 2.11
CA PRO A 76 -15.07 3.19 1.93
C PRO A 76 -16.01 3.32 0.71
N GLU A 77 -17.19 3.93 0.92
CA GLU A 77 -18.16 4.21 -0.16
C GLU A 77 -17.97 5.60 -0.78
N SER A 78 -17.36 6.51 -0.04
CA SER A 78 -17.12 7.88 -0.48
C SER A 78 -16.14 7.92 -1.65
N LYS A 79 -16.55 8.59 -2.73
CA LYS A 79 -15.69 8.93 -3.88
C LYS A 79 -15.42 10.43 -3.97
N THR A 80 -15.73 11.17 -2.91
CA THR A 80 -15.66 12.63 -2.90
C THR A 80 -14.21 13.06 -2.76
N LEU A 81 -13.69 13.74 -3.78
CA LEU A 81 -12.40 14.41 -3.72
C LEU A 81 -12.60 15.80 -3.11
N THR A 82 -12.00 16.04 -1.94
CA THR A 82 -12.13 17.31 -1.21
C THR A 82 -10.84 18.12 -1.31
N PRO A 83 -10.91 19.46 -1.27
CA PRO A 83 -9.70 20.30 -1.21
C PRO A 83 -8.77 19.93 -0.05
N ALA A 84 -9.34 19.53 1.10
CA ALA A 84 -8.57 19.04 2.24
C ALA A 84 -7.78 17.76 1.93
N LEU A 85 -8.34 16.83 1.15
CA LEU A 85 -7.63 15.63 0.71
C LEU A 85 -6.42 15.99 -0.17
N PHE A 86 -6.60 16.89 -1.14
CA PHE A 86 -5.51 17.35 -2.00
C PHE A 86 -4.41 18.04 -1.21
N ALA A 87 -4.79 18.97 -0.32
CA ALA A 87 -3.84 19.68 0.53
C ALA A 87 -3.08 18.71 1.45
N GLY A 88 -3.80 17.81 2.13
CA GLY A 88 -3.20 16.81 3.02
C GLY A 88 -2.26 15.84 2.31
N ALA A 89 -2.67 15.32 1.14
CA ALA A 89 -1.83 14.43 0.34
C ALA A 89 -0.56 15.13 -0.15
N THR A 90 -0.67 16.40 -0.56
CA THR A 90 0.47 17.20 -1.02
C THR A 90 1.45 17.47 0.11
N LEU A 91 0.96 17.93 1.27
CA LEU A 91 1.79 18.18 2.45
C LEU A 91 2.48 16.90 2.95
N PHE A 92 1.75 15.78 2.97
CA PHE A 92 2.31 14.49 3.33
C PHE A 92 3.43 14.05 2.37
N GLY A 93 3.19 14.14 1.05
CA GLY A 93 4.20 13.78 0.05
C GLY A 93 5.45 14.64 0.11
N LEU A 94 5.30 15.96 0.32
CA LEU A 94 6.43 16.87 0.52
C LEU A 94 7.20 16.54 1.80
N GLY A 95 6.51 16.32 2.92
CA GLY A 95 7.14 15.94 4.18
C GLY A 95 7.89 14.62 4.08
N TRP A 96 7.33 13.64 3.39
CA TRP A 96 7.97 12.35 3.14
C TRP A 96 9.23 12.47 2.26
N ALA A 97 9.23 13.36 1.26
CA ALA A 97 10.39 13.58 0.41
C ALA A 97 11.53 14.36 1.11
N LEU A 98 11.22 15.13 2.15
CA LEU A 98 12.19 15.93 2.91
C LEU A 98 12.85 15.15 4.06
N ALA A 99 12.20 14.09 4.56
CA ALA A 99 12.65 13.28 5.70
C ALA A 99 13.63 12.18 5.28
#